data_AF-A0A8J5GYJ3-F1
#
_entry.id   AF-A0A8J5GYJ3-F1
#
_cell.length_a   1.000
_cell.length_b   1.000
_cell.length_c   1.000
_cell.angle_alpha   90.00
_cell.angle_beta   90.00
_cell.angle_gamma   90.00
#
_symmetry.space_group_name_H-M   'P 1'
#
loop_
_entity.id
_entity.type
_entity.pdbx_description
1 polymer ?
#
loop_
_entity_poly.entity_id
_entity_poly.type
_entity_poly.pdbx_seq_one_letter_code
_entity_poly.pdbx_strand_id
1 'polypeptide(L)'
;MATTYPVFANGSLFKDSSLGSLASVYSDVQTNRLNHPLPSVLLKSPFKLLDGPKNSATGNPYEIAKLFPNLFGQPSAKLVSACSDRSYSPSSLKIGLYCLVARLHVDTM
;
A
#
# COMPACT_ATOMS: atom_id res chain seq x y z
N MET A 1 -45.59 -23.07 19.76
CA MET A 1 -44.47 -23.91 19.27
C MET A 1 -43.44 -22.98 18.65
N ALA A 2 -42.32 -22.73 19.33
CA ALA A 2 -41.09 -22.18 18.75
C ALA A 2 -39.97 -22.38 19.77
N THR A 3 -38.93 -23.07 19.32
CA THR A 3 -37.84 -23.66 20.10
C THR A 3 -36.78 -22.62 20.44
N THR A 4 -36.42 -22.53 21.71
CA THR A 4 -35.26 -21.76 22.21
C THR A 4 -33.99 -22.58 22.02
N TYR A 5 -32.97 -22.03 21.35
CA TYR A 5 -31.64 -22.65 21.30
C TYR A 5 -30.77 -22.14 22.46
N PRO A 6 -30.22 -23.02 23.31
CA PRO A 6 -29.28 -22.62 24.37
C PRO A 6 -27.86 -22.41 23.81
N VAL A 7 -27.23 -21.32 24.24
CA VAL A 7 -25.79 -21.07 24.09
C VAL A 7 -25.07 -21.90 25.15
N PHE A 8 -24.25 -22.86 24.72
CA PHE A 8 -23.35 -23.59 25.60
C PHE A 8 -21.97 -22.94 25.59
N ALA A 9 -21.65 -22.22 26.66
CA ALA A 9 -20.27 -21.98 27.08
C ALA A 9 -19.85 -23.15 27.96
N ASN A 10 -18.90 -23.97 27.53
CA ASN A 10 -18.33 -25.02 28.37
C ASN A 10 -16.79 -24.98 28.29
N GLY A 11 -16.18 -24.84 29.46
CA GLY A 11 -14.73 -24.82 29.65
C GLY A 11 -14.08 -26.22 29.73
N SER A 12 -12.76 -26.21 29.50
CA SER A 12 -11.76 -27.28 29.58
C SER A 12 -11.85 -28.36 28.48
N LEU A 13 -10.78 -28.80 27.81
CA LEU A 13 -9.37 -28.94 28.17
C LEU A 13 -8.52 -28.85 26.89
N PHE A 14 -7.76 -27.77 26.68
CA PHE A 14 -6.61 -27.79 25.76
C PHE A 14 -5.34 -27.66 26.59
N LYS A 15 -4.83 -28.83 26.99
CA LYS A 15 -3.49 -29.01 27.49
C LYS A 15 -2.58 -29.04 26.27
N ASP A 16 -2.02 -27.90 25.92
CA ASP A 16 -0.60 -27.76 25.62
C ASP A 16 -0.20 -26.28 25.65
N SER A 17 0.81 -26.04 26.47
CA SER A 17 1.34 -24.75 26.89
C SER A 17 2.07 -24.05 25.74
N SER A 18 1.44 -23.02 25.16
CA SER A 18 2.06 -21.74 24.72
C SER A 18 1.05 -20.87 23.96
N LEU A 19 -0.10 -20.60 24.59
CA LEU A 19 -1.08 -19.63 24.12
C LEU A 19 -0.62 -18.20 24.47
N GLY A 20 0.51 -17.78 23.89
CA GLY A 20 1.15 -16.49 24.15
C GLY A 20 1.20 -15.54 22.95
N SER A 21 0.71 -15.96 21.79
CA SER A 21 0.51 -15.08 20.63
C SER A 21 -0.53 -15.68 19.71
N LEU A 22 -1.79 -15.68 20.17
CA LEU A 22 -2.91 -15.97 19.29
C LEU A 22 -2.94 -14.89 18.22
N ALA A 23 -2.77 -15.34 16.97
CA ALA A 23 -2.89 -14.55 15.75
C ALA A 23 -4.03 -13.52 15.90
N SER A 24 -3.75 -12.27 15.52
CA SER A 24 -4.79 -11.25 15.36
C SER A 24 -5.88 -11.79 14.42
N VAL A 25 -6.94 -12.37 14.99
CA VAL A 25 -8.12 -12.80 14.24
C VAL A 25 -8.83 -11.51 13.85
N TYR A 26 -8.58 -11.06 12.63
CA TYR A 26 -9.31 -9.96 12.02
C TYR A 26 -10.80 -10.31 12.01
N SER A 27 -11.67 -9.37 12.39
CA SER A 27 -13.12 -9.56 12.26
C SER A 27 -13.51 -9.81 10.80
N ASP A 28 -14.68 -10.40 10.55
CA ASP A 28 -15.16 -10.66 9.18
C ASP A 28 -15.11 -9.41 8.28
N VAL A 29 -15.42 -8.25 8.87
CA VAL A 29 -15.36 -6.94 8.19
C VAL A 29 -13.93 -6.53 7.87
N GLN A 30 -12.97 -6.78 8.77
CA GLN A 30 -11.56 -6.47 8.55
C GLN A 30 -10.95 -7.40 7.49
N THR A 31 -11.29 -8.68 7.54
CA THR A 31 -10.85 -9.69 6.57
C THR A 31 -11.36 -9.37 5.16
N ASN A 32 -12.61 -8.93 5.03
CA ASN A 32 -13.17 -8.55 3.72
C ASN A 32 -12.44 -7.34 3.10
N ARG A 33 -11.91 -6.41 3.91
CA ARG A 33 -11.16 -5.23 3.43
C ARG A 33 -9.77 -5.55 2.89
N LEU A 34 -9.23 -6.74 3.18
CA LEU A 34 -7.92 -7.17 2.69
C LEU A 34 -7.96 -7.54 1.20
N ASN A 35 -9.11 -7.98 0.69
CA ASN A 35 -9.29 -8.42 -0.70
C ASN A 35 -9.67 -7.27 -1.62
N HIS A 36 -8.77 -6.29 -1.80
CA HIS A 36 -8.99 -5.21 -2.75
C HIS A 36 -8.28 -5.51 -4.09
N PRO A 37 -8.96 -5.34 -5.24
CA PRO A 37 -8.30 -5.54 -6.53
C PRO A 37 -7.13 -4.55 -6.70
N LEU A 38 -6.00 -5.06 -7.17
CA LEU A 38 -4.84 -4.25 -7.55
C LEU A 38 -4.96 -3.78 -9.01
N PRO A 39 -4.28 -2.69 -9.39
CA PRO A 39 -4.23 -2.25 -10.78
C PRO A 39 -3.73 -3.36 -11.71
N SER A 40 -4.47 -3.62 -12.79
CA SER A 40 -4.19 -4.71 -13.74
C SER A 40 -2.79 -4.63 -14.37
N VAL A 41 -2.23 -3.41 -14.48
CA VAL A 41 -0.89 -3.15 -15.01
C VAL A 41 0.25 -3.72 -14.14
N LEU A 42 0.00 -3.99 -12.85
CA LEU A 42 1.02 -4.49 -11.91
C LEU A 42 0.95 -6.01 -11.66
N LEU A 43 -0.13 -6.67 -12.07
CA LEU A 43 -0.46 -8.01 -11.59
C LEU A 43 0.04 -9.17 -12.46
N LYS A 44 0.23 -8.96 -13.77
CA LYS A 44 0.29 -10.08 -14.73
C LYS A 44 1.42 -10.04 -15.74
N SER A 45 2.08 -8.91 -15.90
CA SER A 45 3.11 -8.74 -16.92
C SER A 45 4.19 -7.77 -16.44
N PRO A 46 5.42 -7.89 -16.99
CA PRO A 46 6.39 -6.82 -16.90
C PRO A 46 5.75 -5.49 -17.35
N PHE A 47 6.10 -4.39 -16.71
CA PHE A 47 5.62 -3.08 -17.11
C PHE A 47 6.74 -2.27 -17.74
N LYS A 48 6.37 -1.40 -18.68
CA LYS A 48 7.22 -0.37 -19.25
C LYS A 48 6.86 0.97 -18.63
N LEU A 49 7.88 1.74 -18.29
CA LEU A 49 7.74 3.13 -17.90
C LEU A 49 7.74 4.01 -19.16
N LEU A 50 6.74 4.88 -19.27
CA LEU A 50 6.68 5.94 -20.27
C LEU A 50 6.81 7.30 -19.58
N ASP A 51 7.65 8.14 -20.14
CA ASP A 51 7.81 9.51 -19.68
C ASP A 51 6.66 10.38 -20.18
N GLY A 52 6.08 11.16 -19.27
CA GLY A 52 5.05 12.16 -19.53
C GLY A 52 5.62 13.57 -19.62
N PRO A 53 4.76 14.60 -19.51
CA PRO A 53 5.20 15.99 -19.49
C PRO A 53 6.18 16.28 -18.34
N LYS A 54 7.05 17.27 -18.54
CA LYS A 54 7.96 17.75 -17.49
C LYS A 54 7.17 18.42 -16.38
N ASN A 55 7.53 18.12 -15.14
CA ASN A 55 6.92 18.75 -13.98
C ASN A 55 7.48 20.16 -13.76
N SER A 56 6.64 21.07 -13.26
CA SER A 56 7.02 22.41 -12.82
C SER A 56 6.40 22.69 -11.46
N ALA A 57 6.91 23.71 -10.77
CA ALA A 57 6.35 24.14 -9.49
C ALA A 57 5.27 25.21 -9.69
N THR A 58 4.20 25.15 -8.89
CA THR A 58 3.11 26.14 -8.90
C THR A 58 3.57 27.53 -8.42
N GLY A 59 4.55 27.60 -7.51
CA GLY A 59 5.08 28.86 -6.98
C GLY A 59 6.58 29.02 -7.24
N ASN A 60 6.99 30.14 -7.82
CA ASN A 60 8.38 30.54 -8.11
C ASN A 60 9.30 29.42 -8.67
N PRO A 61 9.09 29.01 -9.94
CA PRO A 61 9.82 27.90 -10.54
C PRO A 61 11.34 28.13 -10.65
N TYR A 62 11.77 29.39 -10.79
CA TYR A 62 13.19 29.72 -10.97
C TYR A 62 14.00 29.52 -9.68
N GLU A 63 13.45 29.91 -8.53
CA GLU A 63 14.11 29.67 -7.24
C GLU A 63 14.12 28.20 -6.87
N ILE A 64 13.02 27.48 -7.14
CA ILE A 64 12.96 26.03 -6.87
C ILE A 64 13.93 25.25 -7.77
N ALA A 65 14.10 25.68 -9.02
CA ALA A 65 15.11 25.09 -9.91
C ALA A 65 16.54 25.25 -9.37
N LYS A 66 16.85 26.35 -8.67
CA LYS A 66 18.15 26.55 -8.01
C LYS A 66 18.33 25.65 -6.80
N LEU A 67 17.27 25.41 -6.03
CA LEU A 67 17.31 24.54 -4.84
C LEU A 67 17.46 23.06 -5.21
N PHE A 68 16.83 22.64 -6.31
CA PHE A 68 16.78 21.24 -6.73
C PHE A 68 17.23 21.05 -8.18
N PRO A 69 18.51 21.31 -8.51
CA PRO A 69 19.00 21.34 -9.89
C PRO A 69 18.87 20.01 -10.63
N ASN A 70 18.87 18.88 -9.90
CA ASN A 70 18.80 17.53 -10.48
C ASN A 70 17.41 16.89 -10.44
N LEU A 71 16.44 17.53 -9.77
CA LEU A 71 15.08 16.99 -9.60
C LEU A 71 14.02 17.87 -10.27
N PHE A 72 14.27 19.18 -10.35
CA PHE A 72 13.34 20.08 -11.01
C PHE A 72 13.23 19.74 -12.50
N GLY A 73 12.00 19.69 -13.02
CA GLY A 73 11.77 19.35 -14.43
C GLY A 73 11.77 17.85 -14.75
N GLN A 74 11.84 16.96 -13.76
CA GLN A 74 11.68 15.52 -13.99
C GLN A 74 10.33 15.21 -14.67
N PRO A 75 10.32 14.29 -15.65
CA PRO A 75 9.08 13.91 -16.34
C PRO A 75 8.16 13.13 -15.40
N SER A 76 6.84 13.26 -15.62
CA SER A 76 5.85 12.37 -15.01
C SER A 76 6.03 10.93 -15.51
N ALA A 77 5.60 9.96 -14.72
CA ALA A 77 5.74 8.53 -15.00
C ALA A 77 4.39 7.89 -15.31
N LYS A 78 4.30 7.15 -16.42
CA LYS A 78 3.14 6.32 -16.77
C LYS A 78 3.55 4.87 -16.94
N LEU A 79 2.84 3.97 -16.26
CA LEU A 79 3.05 2.53 -16.39
C LEU A 79 2.15 1.96 -17.49
N VAL A 80 2.74 1.16 -18.38
CA VAL A 80 2.03 0.43 -19.43
C VAL A 80 2.47 -1.03 -19.40
N SER A 81 1.52 -1.95 -19.59
CA SER A 81 1.83 -3.38 -19.69
C SER A 81 2.78 -3.64 -20.86
N ALA A 82 3.81 -4.46 -20.62
CA ALA A 82 4.81 -4.84 -21.61
C ALA A 82 4.96 -6.36 -21.68
N CYS A 83 5.32 -6.86 -22.86
CA CYS A 83 5.52 -8.30 -23.11
C CYS A 83 6.99 -8.75 -22.87
N SER A 84 7.90 -7.81 -22.58
CA SER A 84 9.34 -8.07 -22.57
C SER A 84 9.89 -8.34 -21.17
N ASP A 85 10.61 -9.44 -21.02
CA ASP A 85 11.49 -9.79 -19.91
C ASP A 85 12.68 -8.83 -19.81
N ARG A 86 12.46 -7.60 -19.34
CA ARG A 86 13.57 -6.80 -18.81
C ARG A 86 13.83 -7.27 -17.39
N SER A 87 14.60 -8.35 -17.29
CA SER A 87 15.17 -8.84 -16.05
C SER A 87 16.13 -7.77 -15.52
N TYR A 88 15.65 -6.92 -14.61
CA TYR A 88 16.55 -6.30 -13.65
C TYR A 88 17.21 -7.44 -12.88
N SER A 89 18.53 -7.44 -12.79
CA SER A 89 19.27 -8.48 -12.06
C SER A 89 18.65 -8.69 -10.68
N PRO A 90 18.37 -9.93 -10.26
CA PRO A 90 17.62 -10.25 -9.05
C PRO A 90 18.45 -10.05 -7.78
N SER A 91 19.12 -8.91 -7.64
CA SER A 91 19.67 -8.50 -6.36
C SER A 91 18.51 -8.10 -5.46
N SER A 92 18.46 -8.67 -4.26
CA SER A 92 17.47 -8.28 -3.25
C SER A 92 17.57 -6.78 -2.96
N LEU A 93 16.45 -6.08 -3.09
CA LEU A 93 16.36 -4.65 -2.78
C LEU A 93 16.14 -4.47 -1.28
N LYS A 94 16.95 -3.62 -0.64
CA LYS A 94 16.71 -3.16 0.73
C LYS A 94 15.90 -1.87 0.65
N ILE A 95 14.64 -1.92 1.10
CA ILE A 95 13.71 -0.80 1.04
C ILE A 95 13.51 -0.23 2.45
N GLY A 96 13.74 1.08 2.62
CA GLY A 96 13.39 1.81 3.84
C GLY A 96 12.02 2.47 3.69
N LEU A 97 11.09 2.19 4.61
CA LEU A 97 9.76 2.80 4.65
C LEU A 97 9.65 3.73 5.86
N TYR A 98 9.14 4.93 5.65
CA TYR A 98 8.84 5.89 6.72
C TYR A 98 7.38 6.37 6.58
N CYS A 99 6.63 6.34 7.68
CA CYS A 99 5.25 6.82 7.71
C CYS A 99 5.21 8.22 8.34
N LEU A 100 4.90 9.24 7.52
CA LEU A 100 4.71 10.61 7.99
C LEU A 100 3.25 10.83 8.39
N VAL A 101 3.02 11.37 9.58
CA VAL A 101 1.69 11.82 10.01
C VAL A 101 1.54 13.30 9.66
N ALA A 102 0.65 13.62 8.72
CA ALA A 102 0.22 14.99 8.47
C ALA A 102 -1.10 15.24 9.20
N ARG A 103 -1.14 16.24 10.08
CA ARG A 103 -2.40 16.79 10.58
C ARG A 103 -2.90 17.84 9.58
N LEU A 104 -4.00 17.53 8.91
CA LEU A 104 -4.75 18.54 8.16
C LEU A 104 -5.55 19.37 9.16
N HIS A 105 -5.21 20.65 9.29
CA HIS A 105 -6.06 21.63 9.95
C HIS A 105 -7.15 22.00 8.95
N VAL A 106 -8.42 21.76 9.30
CA VAL A 106 -9.55 22.23 8.50
C VAL A 106 -10.00 23.54 9.10
N ASP A 107 -9.63 24.65 8.46
CA ASP A 107 -10.24 25.95 8.74
C ASP A 107 -11.65 25.93 8.15
N THR A 108 -12.64 25.74 9.01
CA THR A 108 -14.06 25.92 8.67
C THR A 108 -14.37 27.42 8.70
N MET A 109 -14.86 27.94 7.58
CA MET A 109 -15.43 29.30 7.44
C MET A 109 -16.79 29.42 8.11
#